data_AF-A0A3E0QRD6-F1
#
_entry.id   AF-A0A3E0QRD6-F1
#
_cell.length_a   1.000
_cell.length_b   1.000
_cell.length_c   1.000
_cell.angle_alpha   90.00
_cell.angle_beta   90.00
_cell.angle_gamma   90.00
#
_symmetry.space_group_name_H-M   'P 1'
#
loop_
_entity.id
_entity.type
_entity.pdbx_description
1 polymer ?
#
loop_
_entity_poly.entity_id
_entity_poly.type
_entity_poly.pdbx_seq_one_letter_code
_entity_poly.pdbx_strand_id
1 'polypeptide(L)'
;MGKTKHPLLGHSILAKKDTWLTRYPVDSVSLQSDEKLFVPKGSAWEWVKIIVTAGDLYREVRLKAKPDASWYFYEPDWKIINDIDETIEYKPNHHIQLNTPYFRHNPGFDGADCTCFSSACAMLLKTLRERSFENYEEYLECVGELGDGAEAWVQIKALSQFGLDAEFRQDGDWSAIEELIQEGVPVPLGILHFGPVENPSGSGHWVTVVGITKDQENLIVHDPYGDLDLYSGVYTSDCGSFRKYSKKHLSPRWMVEKGYSSGWYIKARQ
;
A
#
# COMPACT_ATOMS: atom_id res chain seq x y z
N MET A 1 5.43 3.36 -30.87
CA MET A 1 6.83 2.89 -30.76
C MET A 1 7.06 2.49 -29.31
N GLY A 2 7.14 1.19 -29.03
CA GLY A 2 7.47 0.72 -27.68
C GLY A 2 8.89 1.13 -27.33
N LYS A 3 9.10 1.70 -26.14
CA LYS A 3 10.44 1.97 -25.64
C LYS A 3 11.13 0.61 -25.45
N THR A 4 12.20 0.37 -26.19
CA THR A 4 13.09 -0.78 -25.97
C THR A 4 13.61 -0.70 -24.54
N LYS A 5 13.13 -1.57 -23.65
CA LYS A 5 13.64 -1.69 -22.28
C LYS A 5 15.04 -2.29 -22.36
N HIS A 6 16.03 -1.62 -21.76
CA HIS A 6 17.39 -2.14 -21.70
C HIS A 6 17.48 -3.10 -20.50
N PRO A 7 17.90 -4.37 -20.68
CA PRO A 7 17.88 -5.37 -19.61
C PRO A 7 18.62 -4.94 -18.33
N LEU A 8 19.71 -4.17 -18.49
CA LEU A 8 20.51 -3.63 -17.36
C LEU A 8 19.80 -2.57 -16.52
N LEU A 9 18.68 -2.00 -16.97
CA LEU A 9 17.94 -0.97 -16.23
C LEU A 9 16.85 -1.56 -15.33
N GLY A 10 16.63 -2.87 -15.36
CA GLY A 10 15.54 -3.53 -14.63
C GLY A 10 15.56 -3.34 -13.12
N HIS A 11 16.75 -3.21 -12.53
CA HIS A 11 16.94 -2.90 -11.12
C HIS A 11 18.07 -1.89 -10.99
N SER A 12 17.90 -0.66 -11.47
CA SER A 12 18.98 0.34 -11.48
C SER A 12 18.58 1.67 -10.83
N ILE A 13 19.52 2.32 -10.16
CA ILE A 13 19.42 3.76 -9.85
C ILE A 13 20.20 4.54 -10.89
N LEU A 14 19.59 5.56 -11.49
CA LEU A 14 20.17 6.40 -12.53
C LEU A 14 20.39 7.82 -12.01
N ALA A 15 21.63 8.31 -12.06
CA ALA A 15 21.98 9.65 -11.63
C ALA A 15 21.44 10.71 -12.60
N LYS A 16 20.61 11.65 -12.11
CA LYS A 16 20.01 12.74 -12.92
C LYS A 16 20.98 13.91 -13.13
N LYS A 17 21.95 14.05 -12.24
CA LYS A 17 23.08 15.00 -12.29
C LYS A 17 24.31 14.37 -11.62
N ASP A 18 25.44 15.07 -11.66
CA ASP A 18 26.61 14.67 -10.89
C ASP A 18 26.26 14.67 -9.40
N THR A 19 26.48 13.55 -8.74
CA THR A 19 26.03 13.29 -7.38
C THR A 19 26.93 12.26 -6.70
N TRP A 20 26.55 11.79 -5.52
CA TRP A 20 27.33 10.89 -4.69
C TRP A 20 26.49 9.74 -4.16
N LEU A 21 27.12 8.60 -3.99
CA LEU A 21 26.71 7.57 -3.05
C LEU A 21 27.52 7.75 -1.77
N THR A 22 26.87 7.67 -0.62
CA THR A 22 27.48 7.94 0.70
C THR A 22 27.41 6.74 1.63
N ARG A 23 28.28 6.66 2.63
CA ARG A 23 28.22 5.61 3.67
C ARG A 23 27.20 5.87 4.77
N TYR A 24 26.73 7.10 4.87
CA TYR A 24 25.76 7.57 5.85
C TYR A 24 24.72 8.47 5.17
N PRO A 25 23.49 8.58 5.72
CA PRO A 25 22.40 9.40 5.17
C PRO A 25 22.61 10.89 5.44
N VAL A 26 23.75 11.45 5.01
CA VAL A 26 24.14 12.85 5.21
C VAL A 26 24.78 13.41 3.94
N ASP A 27 24.87 14.74 3.86
CA ASP A 27 25.43 15.42 2.70
C ASP A 27 26.90 15.03 2.47
N SER A 28 27.23 14.69 1.22
CA SER A 28 28.57 14.35 0.75
C SER A 28 29.67 15.36 1.13
N VAL A 29 29.31 16.62 1.36
CA VAL A 29 30.23 17.69 1.80
C VAL A 29 30.76 17.41 3.20
N SER A 30 29.98 16.76 4.06
CA SER A 30 30.37 16.41 5.43
C SER A 30 31.20 15.13 5.55
N LEU A 31 31.37 14.39 4.45
CA LEU A 31 31.98 13.06 4.45
C LEU A 31 33.41 13.07 3.90
N GLN A 32 34.25 12.20 4.47
CA GLN A 32 35.60 11.95 3.99
C GLN A 32 35.57 11.25 2.62
N SER A 33 36.69 11.28 1.91
CA SER A 33 36.77 10.75 0.53
C SER A 33 36.52 9.24 0.42
N ASP A 34 36.80 8.47 1.46
CA ASP A 34 36.57 7.03 1.56
C ASP A 34 35.14 6.67 1.99
N GLU A 35 34.38 7.64 2.47
CA GLU A 35 32.97 7.51 2.89
C GLU A 35 31.98 7.89 1.78
N LYS A 36 32.48 8.25 0.59
CA LYS A 36 31.65 8.64 -0.54
C LYS A 36 32.23 8.16 -1.86
N LEU A 37 31.34 7.95 -2.82
CA LEU A 37 31.66 7.52 -4.17
C LEU A 37 31.02 8.51 -5.14
N PHE A 38 31.86 9.16 -5.95
CA PHE A 38 31.38 10.09 -6.96
C PHE A 38 30.65 9.35 -8.06
N VAL A 39 29.50 9.87 -8.47
CA VAL A 39 28.67 9.30 -9.53
C VAL A 39 28.34 10.37 -10.56
N PRO A 40 28.93 10.28 -11.78
CA PRO A 40 28.61 11.19 -12.87
C PRO A 40 27.16 11.09 -13.30
N LYS A 41 26.59 12.20 -13.77
CA LYS A 41 25.27 12.24 -14.44
C LYS A 41 25.17 11.15 -15.51
N GLY A 42 24.03 10.45 -15.54
CA GLY A 42 23.75 9.40 -16.52
C GLY A 42 24.31 8.02 -16.14
N SER A 43 25.07 7.92 -15.05
CA SER A 43 25.51 6.62 -14.54
C SER A 43 24.34 5.84 -13.96
N ALA A 44 24.23 4.57 -14.33
CA ALA A 44 23.25 3.63 -13.80
C ALA A 44 23.95 2.58 -12.93
N TRP A 45 23.35 2.24 -11.80
CA TRP A 45 23.89 1.25 -10.86
C TRP A 45 22.84 0.24 -10.48
N GLU A 46 23.14 -1.03 -10.68
CA GLU A 46 22.24 -2.10 -10.30
C GLU A 46 22.12 -2.24 -8.78
N TRP A 47 20.90 -2.43 -8.28
CA TRP A 47 20.60 -2.63 -6.87
C TRP A 47 19.91 -3.96 -6.61
N VAL A 48 20.11 -4.49 -5.40
CA VAL A 48 19.49 -5.71 -4.85
C VAL A 48 18.35 -5.33 -3.91
N LYS A 49 18.53 -4.24 -3.16
CA LYS A 49 17.54 -3.74 -2.20
C LYS A 49 17.65 -2.23 -2.07
N ILE A 50 16.50 -1.57 -1.95
CA ILE A 50 16.41 -0.18 -1.49
C ILE A 50 15.57 -0.18 -0.23
N ILE A 51 16.04 0.49 0.82
CA ILE A 51 15.32 0.67 2.09
C ILE A 51 14.97 2.16 2.21
N VAL A 52 13.72 2.43 2.53
CA VAL A 52 13.16 3.78 2.66
C VAL A 52 12.79 4.02 4.12
N THR A 53 13.24 5.15 4.66
CA THR A 53 12.85 5.63 5.98
C THR A 53 11.85 6.78 5.82
N ALA A 54 10.71 6.69 6.49
CA ALA A 54 9.66 7.71 6.39
C ALA A 54 10.18 9.10 6.81
N GLY A 55 9.92 10.12 5.99
CA GLY A 55 10.35 11.51 6.25
C GLY A 55 11.82 11.82 5.93
N ASP A 56 12.60 10.85 5.44
CA ASP A 56 14.00 11.03 5.03
C ASP A 56 14.14 11.03 3.50
N LEU A 57 14.95 11.96 2.98
CA LEU A 57 15.27 12.04 1.55
C LEU A 57 16.47 11.16 1.18
N TYR A 58 17.22 10.66 2.16
CA TYR A 58 18.24 9.65 1.95
C TYR A 58 17.63 8.25 1.97
N ARG A 59 17.99 7.45 0.97
CA ARG A 59 17.57 6.05 0.85
C ARG A 59 18.78 5.15 0.96
N GLU A 60 18.67 4.08 1.73
CA GLU A 60 19.72 3.05 1.73
C GLU A 60 19.56 2.20 0.47
N VAL A 61 20.68 1.88 -0.18
CA VAL A 61 20.75 1.00 -1.33
C VAL A 61 21.84 -0.06 -1.12
N ARG A 62 21.49 -1.31 -1.43
CA ARG A 62 22.43 -2.42 -1.58
C ARG A 62 22.70 -2.63 -3.06
N LEU A 63 23.92 -2.33 -3.50
CA LEU A 63 24.30 -2.44 -4.91
C LEU A 63 24.61 -3.89 -5.27
N LYS A 64 24.23 -4.34 -6.46
CA LYS A 64 24.48 -5.71 -6.94
C LYS A 64 25.96 -6.06 -7.00
N ALA A 65 26.81 -5.09 -7.32
CA ALA A 65 28.26 -5.28 -7.34
C ALA A 65 28.87 -5.48 -5.94
N LYS A 66 28.20 -5.01 -4.88
CA LYS A 66 28.65 -5.08 -3.47
C LYS A 66 27.45 -5.23 -2.53
N PRO A 67 26.78 -6.39 -2.52
CA PRO A 67 25.51 -6.57 -1.79
C PRO A 67 25.67 -6.42 -0.28
N ASP A 68 26.85 -6.76 0.26
CA ASP A 68 27.15 -6.70 1.70
C ASP A 68 27.34 -5.26 2.23
N ALA A 69 27.47 -4.27 1.33
CA ALA A 69 27.72 -2.88 1.68
C ALA A 69 26.46 -2.03 1.60
N SER A 70 26.16 -1.30 2.68
CA SER A 70 25.20 -0.18 2.63
C SER A 70 25.83 1.02 1.93
N TRP A 71 25.04 1.60 1.05
CA TRP A 71 25.23 2.95 0.52
C TRP A 71 23.96 3.73 0.72
N TYR A 72 24.08 5.05 0.70
CA TYR A 72 22.95 5.96 0.75
C TYR A 72 23.00 6.87 -0.46
N PHE A 73 21.84 7.24 -0.96
CA PHE A 73 21.72 8.25 -2.01
C PHE A 73 20.64 9.25 -1.65
N TYR A 74 20.86 10.51 -2.02
CA TYR A 74 19.89 11.58 -1.86
C TYR A 74 18.88 11.53 -3.00
N GLU A 75 17.65 11.05 -2.73
CA GLU A 75 16.67 10.70 -3.77
C GLU A 75 16.46 11.76 -4.86
N PRO A 76 16.36 13.06 -4.55
CA PRO A 76 16.10 14.08 -5.57
C PRO A 76 17.15 14.14 -6.68
N ASP A 77 18.34 13.54 -6.49
CA ASP A 77 19.40 13.45 -7.48
C ASP A 77 19.32 12.22 -8.39
N TRP A 78 18.44 11.28 -8.07
CA TRP A 78 18.38 9.97 -8.71
C TRP A 78 17.02 9.66 -9.31
N LYS A 79 17.00 8.77 -10.30
CA LYS A 79 15.82 8.10 -10.80
C LYS A 79 15.95 6.63 -10.46
N ILE A 80 15.04 6.10 -9.64
CA ILE A 80 14.98 4.67 -9.37
C ILE A 80 14.26 4.02 -10.57
N ILE A 81 14.88 3.00 -11.13
CA ILE A 81 14.35 2.17 -12.20
C ILE A 81 14.18 0.77 -11.64
N ASN A 82 12.93 0.32 -11.65
CA ASN A 82 12.51 -1.00 -11.20
C ASN A 82 11.69 -1.66 -12.33
N ASP A 83 12.31 -1.81 -13.49
CA ASP A 83 11.76 -2.53 -14.64
C ASP A 83 12.04 -4.03 -14.48
N ILE A 84 11.46 -4.67 -13.47
CA ILE A 84 11.55 -6.13 -13.27
C ILE A 84 10.93 -6.83 -14.49
N ASP A 85 11.71 -7.69 -15.16
CA ASP A 85 11.23 -8.64 -16.20
C ASP A 85 10.94 -10.04 -15.61
N GLU A 86 10.94 -10.16 -14.28
CA GLU A 86 10.20 -11.23 -13.60
C GLU A 86 8.88 -10.66 -13.11
N THR A 87 8.03 -10.29 -14.06
CA THR A 87 6.64 -10.63 -13.85
C THR A 87 6.59 -12.17 -13.92
N ILE A 88 6.40 -12.82 -12.76
CA ILE A 88 5.39 -13.87 -12.81
C ILE A 88 4.15 -13.09 -13.22
N GLU A 89 3.88 -13.04 -14.52
CA GLU A 89 2.66 -12.48 -15.06
C GLU A 89 1.59 -13.50 -14.70
N TYR A 90 1.26 -13.58 -13.41
CA TYR A 90 0.02 -14.20 -13.00
C TYR A 90 -1.05 -13.23 -13.43
N LYS A 91 -1.48 -13.38 -14.69
CA LYS A 91 -2.80 -12.92 -15.08
C LYS A 91 -3.76 -13.87 -14.40
N PRO A 92 -4.49 -13.48 -13.34
CA PRO A 92 -5.75 -14.15 -13.07
C PRO A 92 -6.56 -14.00 -14.36
N ASN A 93 -6.61 -15.07 -15.16
CA ASN A 93 -7.47 -15.15 -16.34
C ASN A 93 -8.95 -15.31 -15.93
N HIS A 94 -9.23 -15.11 -14.64
CA HIS A 94 -10.49 -15.34 -13.98
C HIS A 94 -10.80 -14.16 -13.05
N HIS A 95 -12.08 -13.78 -13.05
CA HIS A 95 -12.64 -12.89 -12.05
C HIS A 95 -12.56 -13.58 -10.69
N ILE A 96 -11.97 -12.92 -9.70
CA ILE A 96 -11.92 -13.41 -8.32
C ILE A 96 -12.84 -12.54 -7.49
N GLN A 97 -13.74 -13.16 -6.74
CA GLN A 97 -14.58 -12.50 -5.75
C GLN A 97 -14.67 -13.43 -4.53
N LEU A 98 -14.10 -12.99 -3.42
CA LEU A 98 -14.13 -13.71 -2.14
C LEU A 98 -15.52 -13.61 -1.52
N ASN A 99 -15.92 -14.66 -0.80
CA ASN A 99 -17.16 -14.66 -0.03
C ASN A 99 -16.96 -13.92 1.31
N THR A 100 -16.64 -12.64 1.22
CA THR A 100 -16.41 -11.77 2.37
C THR A 100 -17.73 -11.15 2.82
N PRO A 101 -18.09 -11.21 4.12
CA PRO A 101 -19.26 -10.51 4.62
C PRO A 101 -19.10 -8.99 4.52
N TYR A 102 -20.22 -8.27 4.47
CA TYR A 102 -20.24 -6.82 4.45
C TYR A 102 -20.62 -6.27 5.82
N PHE A 103 -19.76 -5.43 6.40
CA PHE A 103 -20.05 -4.66 7.60
C PHE A 103 -20.03 -3.17 7.27
N ARG A 104 -21.14 -2.51 7.55
CA ARG A 104 -21.28 -1.05 7.39
C ARG A 104 -20.60 -0.35 8.56
N HIS A 105 -20.12 0.88 8.33
CA HIS A 105 -19.69 1.73 9.43
C HIS A 105 -20.85 1.94 10.42
N ASN A 106 -20.54 1.91 11.72
CA ASN A 106 -21.48 2.18 12.79
C ASN A 106 -21.14 3.54 13.41
N PRO A 107 -21.86 4.63 13.05
CA PRO A 107 -21.59 5.97 13.58
C PRO A 107 -21.99 6.15 15.06
N GLY A 108 -22.71 5.19 15.65
CA GLY A 108 -23.22 5.29 17.03
C GLY A 108 -22.33 4.63 18.10
N PHE A 109 -21.23 3.99 17.73
CA PHE A 109 -20.47 3.12 18.64
C PHE A 109 -19.41 3.86 19.48
N ASP A 110 -18.71 4.83 18.91
CA ASP A 110 -17.62 5.58 19.58
C ASP A 110 -17.88 7.11 19.60
N GLY A 111 -19.05 7.56 19.16
CA GLY A 111 -19.41 8.98 19.06
C GLY A 111 -18.67 9.74 17.94
N ALA A 112 -17.87 9.04 17.12
CA ALA A 112 -17.16 9.60 15.98
C ALA A 112 -17.53 8.82 14.70
N ASP A 113 -17.60 9.50 13.55
CA ASP A 113 -17.85 8.85 12.25
C ASP A 113 -16.63 8.02 11.76
N CYS A 114 -15.97 7.24 12.63
CA CYS A 114 -14.61 6.74 12.44
C CYS A 114 -14.48 5.20 12.34
N THR A 115 -15.57 4.44 12.46
CA THR A 115 -15.52 2.95 12.46
C THR A 115 -15.23 2.29 11.11
N CYS A 116 -14.87 3.06 10.06
CA CYS A 116 -14.53 2.51 8.75
C CYS A 116 -13.34 1.54 8.81
N PHE A 117 -12.31 1.87 9.61
CA PHE A 117 -11.15 1.00 9.78
C PHE A 117 -11.52 -0.30 10.49
N SER A 118 -12.27 -0.21 11.59
CA SER A 118 -12.79 -1.37 12.29
C SER A 118 -13.66 -2.25 11.40
N SER A 119 -14.53 -1.63 10.58
CA SER A 119 -15.39 -2.35 9.63
C SER A 119 -14.55 -3.14 8.62
N ALA A 120 -13.51 -2.51 8.06
CA ALA A 120 -12.62 -3.13 7.09
C ALA A 120 -11.83 -4.31 7.70
N CYS A 121 -11.28 -4.12 8.90
CA CYS A 121 -10.57 -5.18 9.64
C CYS A 121 -11.51 -6.33 10.05
N ALA A 122 -12.75 -6.04 10.45
CA ALA A 122 -13.75 -7.05 10.78
C ALA A 122 -14.14 -7.90 9.56
N MET A 123 -14.27 -7.29 8.37
CA MET A 123 -14.55 -8.01 7.12
C MET A 123 -13.40 -8.96 6.74
N LEU A 124 -12.15 -8.49 6.87
CA LEU A 124 -10.96 -9.32 6.74
C LEU A 124 -10.99 -10.50 7.74
N LEU A 125 -11.12 -10.20 9.03
CA LEU A 125 -11.09 -11.18 10.11
C LEU A 125 -12.16 -12.26 9.93
N LYS A 126 -13.41 -11.85 9.69
CA LYS A 126 -14.54 -12.77 9.53
C LYS A 126 -14.39 -13.66 8.30
N THR A 127 -13.71 -13.19 7.24
CA THR A 127 -13.41 -14.02 6.07
C THR A 127 -12.39 -15.11 6.38
N LEU A 128 -11.31 -14.77 7.11
CA LEU A 128 -10.22 -15.71 7.41
C LEU A 128 -10.49 -16.59 8.63
N ARG A 129 -11.39 -16.17 9.50
CA ARG A 129 -11.77 -16.80 10.76
C ARG A 129 -13.28 -16.65 10.94
N GLU A 130 -14.07 -17.46 10.23
CA GLU A 130 -15.54 -17.38 10.25
C GLU A 130 -16.15 -17.40 11.67
N ARG A 131 -15.49 -18.08 12.62
CA ARG A 131 -15.91 -18.19 14.03
C ARG A 131 -15.25 -17.17 14.97
N SER A 132 -14.67 -16.09 14.45
CA SER A 132 -13.93 -15.10 15.27
C SER A 132 -14.82 -14.39 16.28
N PHE A 133 -16.02 -14.00 15.86
CA PHE A 133 -17.03 -13.32 16.69
C PHE A 133 -18.41 -13.68 16.16
N GLU A 134 -19.44 -13.66 17.01
CA GLU A 134 -20.82 -13.92 16.55
C GLU A 134 -21.44 -12.64 15.97
N ASN A 135 -21.29 -11.52 16.67
CA ASN A 135 -21.80 -10.21 16.27
C ASN A 135 -20.68 -9.22 15.98
N TYR A 136 -20.90 -8.31 15.03
CA TYR A 136 -19.92 -7.29 14.63
C TYR A 136 -19.53 -6.37 15.81
N GLU A 137 -20.47 -6.10 16.70
CA GLU A 137 -20.29 -5.29 17.90
C GLU A 137 -19.19 -5.84 18.82
N GLU A 138 -18.98 -7.16 18.89
CA GLU A 138 -17.91 -7.76 19.70
C GLU A 138 -16.51 -7.31 19.24
N TYR A 139 -16.32 -7.17 17.91
CA TYR A 139 -15.07 -6.64 17.37
C TYR A 139 -14.92 -5.15 17.69
N LEU A 140 -16.01 -4.39 17.60
CA LEU A 140 -16.01 -2.95 17.93
C LEU A 140 -15.70 -2.71 19.41
N GLU A 141 -16.28 -3.51 20.31
CA GLU A 141 -16.01 -3.46 21.76
C GLU A 141 -14.54 -3.75 22.07
N CYS A 142 -13.98 -4.81 21.47
CA CYS A 142 -12.55 -5.12 21.58
C CYS A 142 -11.67 -3.95 21.14
N VAL A 143 -11.99 -3.30 20.00
CA VAL A 143 -11.26 -2.11 19.54
C VAL A 143 -11.38 -0.96 20.55
N GLY A 144 -12.59 -0.67 21.03
CA GLY A 144 -12.85 0.42 21.97
C GLY A 144 -12.19 0.22 23.34
N GLU A 145 -12.03 -1.02 23.80
CA GLU A 145 -11.28 -1.35 25.02
C GLU A 145 -9.77 -1.14 24.86
N LEU A 146 -9.24 -1.24 23.63
CA LEU A 146 -7.82 -1.11 23.33
C LEU A 146 -7.39 0.35 23.11
N GLY A 147 -8.22 1.17 22.48
CA GLY A 147 -7.90 2.57 22.20
C GLY A 147 -8.72 3.20 21.08
N ASP A 148 -8.17 4.23 20.44
CA ASP A 148 -8.79 4.92 19.30
C ASP A 148 -8.81 4.01 18.06
N GLY A 149 -10.00 3.68 17.57
CA GLY A 149 -10.20 2.80 16.41
C GLY A 149 -9.63 3.33 15.10
N ALA A 150 -9.26 4.61 15.01
CA ALA A 150 -8.56 5.18 13.86
C ALA A 150 -7.05 4.81 13.83
N GLU A 151 -6.48 4.38 14.96
CA GLU A 151 -5.06 4.06 15.05
C GLU A 151 -4.76 2.63 14.59
N ALA A 152 -3.82 2.50 13.66
CA ALA A 152 -3.48 1.20 13.07
C ALA A 152 -3.02 0.16 14.10
N TRP A 153 -2.28 0.57 15.13
CA TRP A 153 -1.81 -0.37 16.15
C TRP A 153 -2.95 -0.95 17.00
N VAL A 154 -4.04 -0.20 17.21
CA VAL A 154 -5.25 -0.67 17.91
C VAL A 154 -5.90 -1.78 17.10
N GLN A 155 -6.06 -1.57 15.79
CA GLN A 155 -6.62 -2.57 14.89
C GLN A 155 -5.77 -3.83 14.80
N ILE A 156 -4.45 -3.70 14.65
CA ILE A 156 -3.53 -4.84 14.65
C ILE A 156 -3.62 -5.63 15.97
N LYS A 157 -3.73 -4.92 17.10
CA LYS A 157 -3.86 -5.57 18.40
C LYS A 157 -5.20 -6.30 18.55
N ALA A 158 -6.30 -5.71 18.07
CA ALA A 158 -7.62 -6.34 18.06
C ALA A 158 -7.62 -7.61 17.20
N LEU A 159 -7.14 -7.54 15.96
CA LEU A 159 -7.01 -8.71 15.07
C LEU A 159 -6.20 -9.84 15.72
N SER A 160 -5.11 -9.50 16.42
CA SER A 160 -4.30 -10.46 17.17
C SER A 160 -5.06 -11.11 18.34
N GLN A 161 -5.90 -10.37 19.07
CA GLN A 161 -6.75 -10.93 20.13
C GLN A 161 -7.78 -11.94 19.60
N PHE A 162 -8.24 -11.75 18.36
CA PHE A 162 -9.08 -12.71 17.64
C PHE A 162 -8.29 -13.80 16.88
N GLY A 163 -6.98 -13.88 17.09
CA GLY A 163 -6.13 -14.96 16.55
C GLY A 163 -5.75 -14.80 15.07
N LEU A 164 -5.72 -13.57 14.55
CA LEU A 164 -5.22 -13.26 13.22
C LEU A 164 -3.91 -12.45 13.30
N ASP A 165 -2.84 -12.96 12.68
CA ASP A 165 -1.58 -12.23 12.52
C ASP A 165 -1.70 -11.26 11.34
N ALA A 166 -1.46 -9.97 11.62
CA ALA A 166 -1.60 -8.91 10.65
C ALA A 166 -0.59 -7.78 10.90
N GLU A 167 -0.21 -7.08 9.83
CA GLU A 167 0.73 -5.98 9.84
C GLU A 167 0.14 -4.78 9.06
N PHE A 168 0.28 -3.57 9.62
CA PHE A 168 -0.01 -2.34 8.88
C PHE A 168 1.20 -1.97 8.02
N ARG A 169 0.93 -1.71 6.74
CA ARG A 169 1.93 -1.48 5.70
C ARG A 169 1.60 -0.21 4.94
N GLN A 170 2.61 0.51 4.47
CA GLN A 170 2.46 1.76 3.71
C GLN A 170 3.21 1.76 2.37
N ASP A 171 3.72 0.60 1.99
CA ASP A 171 4.52 0.34 0.81
C ASP A 171 3.79 -0.63 -0.14
N GLY A 172 2.45 -0.53 -0.16
CA GLY A 172 1.59 -1.33 -1.03
C GLY A 172 1.61 -0.86 -2.49
N ASP A 173 1.48 -1.82 -3.39
CA ASP A 173 1.21 -1.65 -4.82
C ASP A 173 0.22 -2.72 -5.30
N TRP A 174 -0.22 -2.63 -6.56
CA TRP A 174 -1.22 -3.53 -7.10
C TRP A 174 -0.79 -5.00 -7.07
N SER A 175 0.49 -5.30 -7.27
CA SER A 175 1.00 -6.67 -7.19
C SER A 175 0.80 -7.25 -5.79
N ALA A 176 1.14 -6.51 -4.74
CA ALA A 176 0.94 -6.95 -3.36
C ALA A 176 -0.54 -7.23 -3.02
N ILE A 177 -1.47 -6.44 -3.55
CA ILE A 177 -2.91 -6.64 -3.34
C ILE A 177 -3.41 -7.85 -4.12
N GLU A 178 -2.96 -8.02 -5.36
CA GLU A 178 -3.35 -9.12 -6.22
C GLU A 178 -2.89 -10.47 -5.68
N GLU A 179 -1.66 -10.56 -5.17
CA GLU A 179 -1.12 -11.76 -4.51
C GLU A 179 -1.99 -12.18 -3.33
N LEU A 180 -2.33 -11.25 -2.42
CA LEU A 180 -3.19 -11.54 -1.27
C LEU A 180 -4.59 -12.00 -1.69
N ILE A 181 -5.19 -11.35 -2.70
CA ILE A 181 -6.52 -11.74 -3.19
C ILE A 181 -6.51 -13.13 -3.84
N GLN A 182 -5.43 -13.50 -4.52
CA GLN A 182 -5.26 -14.84 -5.08
C GLN A 182 -5.10 -15.91 -4.00
N GLU A 183 -4.45 -15.56 -2.89
CA GLU A 183 -4.35 -16.39 -1.69
C GLU A 183 -5.67 -16.47 -0.92
N GLY A 184 -6.73 -15.77 -1.35
CA GLY A 184 -8.02 -15.77 -0.66
C GLY A 184 -8.07 -14.84 0.55
N VAL A 185 -7.15 -13.89 0.64
CA VAL A 185 -7.04 -12.92 1.74
C VAL A 185 -7.65 -11.58 1.31
N PRO A 186 -8.77 -11.13 1.91
CA PRO A 186 -9.28 -9.78 1.69
C PRO A 186 -8.26 -8.74 2.17
N VAL A 187 -8.27 -7.54 1.58
CA VAL A 187 -7.25 -6.53 1.91
C VAL A 187 -7.88 -5.20 2.27
N PRO A 188 -7.88 -4.81 3.55
CA PRO A 188 -8.18 -3.44 3.98
C PRO A 188 -7.18 -2.46 3.38
N LEU A 189 -7.67 -1.41 2.69
CA LEU A 189 -6.90 -0.33 2.10
C LEU A 189 -7.29 1.01 2.71
N GLY A 190 -6.31 1.84 3.04
CA GLY A 190 -6.51 3.23 3.46
C GLY A 190 -6.45 4.17 2.26
N ILE A 191 -7.52 4.92 1.98
CA ILE A 191 -7.67 5.80 0.81
C ILE A 191 -8.08 7.22 1.20
N LEU A 192 -7.79 8.18 0.31
CA LEU A 192 -8.35 9.53 0.36
C LEU A 192 -9.72 9.58 -0.34
N HIS A 193 -10.81 9.70 0.41
CA HIS A 193 -12.17 9.63 -0.16
C HIS A 193 -12.76 10.98 -0.60
N PHE A 194 -12.11 12.12 -0.32
CA PHE A 194 -12.62 13.43 -0.76
C PHE A 194 -11.89 13.96 -1.98
N GLY A 195 -12.49 14.97 -2.61
CA GLY A 195 -11.91 15.71 -3.73
C GLY A 195 -11.86 14.91 -5.03
N PRO A 196 -11.63 15.58 -6.16
CA PRO A 196 -11.56 14.94 -7.47
C PRO A 196 -10.29 14.08 -7.60
N VAL A 197 -10.28 13.15 -8.56
CA VAL A 197 -9.17 12.20 -8.78
C VAL A 197 -7.83 12.88 -9.07
N GLU A 198 -7.84 14.11 -9.60
CA GLU A 198 -6.62 14.90 -9.85
C GLU A 198 -6.03 15.51 -8.58
N ASN A 199 -6.85 15.70 -7.54
CA ASN A 199 -6.44 16.25 -6.25
C ASN A 199 -7.24 15.63 -5.08
N PRO A 200 -7.06 14.32 -4.79
CA PRO A 200 -7.72 13.69 -3.66
C PRO A 200 -7.27 14.27 -2.33
N SER A 201 -8.14 14.26 -1.34
CA SER A 201 -7.88 14.79 0.00
C SER A 201 -8.66 14.03 1.07
N GLY A 202 -8.40 14.38 2.34
CA GLY A 202 -9.08 13.81 3.51
C GLY A 202 -8.11 13.21 4.53
N SER A 203 -8.65 12.84 5.69
CA SER A 203 -7.89 12.24 6.81
C SER A 203 -7.68 10.72 6.66
N GLY A 204 -8.10 10.12 5.54
CA GLY A 204 -8.05 8.68 5.29
C GLY A 204 -9.38 7.98 5.57
N HIS A 205 -9.67 6.95 4.78
CA HIS A 205 -10.86 6.10 4.85
C HIS A 205 -10.51 4.68 4.48
N TRP A 206 -11.16 3.72 5.12
CA TRP A 206 -10.80 2.32 4.97
C TRP A 206 -11.88 1.55 4.21
N VAL A 207 -11.45 0.88 3.14
CA VAL A 207 -12.26 -0.02 2.32
C VAL A 207 -11.61 -1.39 2.30
N THR A 208 -12.35 -2.46 1.99
CA THR A 208 -11.80 -3.82 1.89
C THR A 208 -11.87 -4.33 0.47
N VAL A 209 -10.72 -4.63 -0.13
CA VAL A 209 -10.67 -5.36 -1.40
C VAL A 209 -11.05 -6.81 -1.13
N VAL A 210 -12.05 -7.27 -1.88
CA VAL A 210 -12.60 -8.63 -1.79
C VAL A 210 -12.53 -9.34 -3.13
N GLY A 211 -11.88 -8.76 -4.14
CA GLY A 211 -11.76 -9.37 -5.44
C GLY A 211 -11.14 -8.47 -6.50
N ILE A 212 -11.00 -9.05 -7.70
CA ILE A 212 -10.46 -8.40 -8.88
C ILE A 212 -11.21 -8.87 -10.13
N THR A 213 -11.52 -7.94 -11.04
CA THR A 213 -12.18 -8.27 -12.30
C THR A 213 -11.25 -9.05 -13.24
N LYS A 214 -11.83 -9.80 -14.19
CA LYS A 214 -11.08 -10.63 -15.14
C LYS A 214 -10.07 -9.83 -15.98
N ASP A 215 -10.42 -8.60 -16.34
CA ASP A 215 -9.55 -7.67 -17.07
C ASP A 215 -8.48 -7.01 -16.18
N GLN A 216 -8.55 -7.23 -14.87
CA GLN A 216 -7.67 -6.67 -13.84
C GLN A 216 -7.69 -5.14 -13.76
N GLU A 217 -8.63 -4.47 -14.43
CA GLU A 217 -8.74 -3.02 -14.40
C GLU A 217 -9.44 -2.51 -13.14
N ASN A 218 -10.24 -3.36 -12.50
CA ASN A 218 -11.06 -2.99 -11.35
C ASN A 218 -10.84 -3.96 -10.19
N LEU A 219 -10.84 -3.39 -9.00
CA LEU A 219 -11.01 -4.11 -7.75
C LEU A 219 -12.49 -4.26 -7.43
N ILE A 220 -12.84 -5.35 -6.74
CA ILE A 220 -14.14 -5.53 -6.12
C ILE A 220 -13.96 -5.20 -4.64
N VAL A 221 -14.75 -4.26 -4.12
CA VAL A 221 -14.50 -3.61 -2.84
C VAL A 221 -15.76 -3.60 -1.98
N HIS A 222 -15.59 -3.82 -0.68
CA HIS A 222 -16.54 -3.46 0.34
C HIS A 222 -16.13 -2.11 0.95
N ASP A 223 -16.94 -1.07 0.72
CA ASP A 223 -16.73 0.25 1.29
C ASP A 223 -17.74 0.48 2.44
N PRO A 224 -17.31 0.53 3.71
CA PRO A 224 -18.21 0.68 4.85
C PRO A 224 -19.11 1.92 4.81
N TYR A 225 -18.74 2.98 4.08
CA TYR A 225 -19.45 4.25 4.02
C TYR A 225 -20.44 4.32 2.84
N GLY A 226 -20.17 3.60 1.75
CA GLY A 226 -21.08 3.50 0.61
C GLY A 226 -20.37 3.46 -0.74
N ASP A 227 -21.09 3.78 -1.81
CA ASP A 227 -20.53 3.75 -3.17
C ASP A 227 -19.87 5.08 -3.53
N LEU A 228 -18.54 5.17 -3.34
CA LEU A 228 -17.72 6.31 -3.74
C LEU A 228 -17.52 6.39 -5.26
N ASP A 229 -17.95 7.51 -5.86
CA ASP A 229 -17.46 7.88 -7.18
C ASP A 229 -16.01 8.33 -7.09
N LEU A 230 -15.10 7.45 -7.50
CA LEU A 230 -13.66 7.70 -7.46
C LEU A 230 -13.21 8.87 -8.33
N TYR A 231 -14.00 9.31 -9.31
CA TYR A 231 -13.65 10.47 -10.11
C TYR A 231 -13.90 11.77 -9.34
N SER A 232 -15.10 11.94 -8.79
CA SER A 232 -15.50 13.17 -8.09
C SER A 232 -15.15 13.22 -6.60
N GLY A 233 -14.97 12.05 -5.95
CA GLY A 233 -14.80 11.95 -4.50
C GLY A 233 -16.10 12.14 -3.72
N VAL A 234 -17.24 11.76 -4.31
CA VAL A 234 -18.57 11.91 -3.73
C VAL A 234 -19.23 10.53 -3.60
N TYR A 235 -19.83 10.25 -2.45
CA TYR A 235 -20.64 9.05 -2.26
C TYR A 235 -21.99 9.20 -2.96
N THR A 236 -22.29 8.24 -3.83
CA THR A 236 -23.50 8.23 -4.67
C THR A 236 -24.62 7.36 -4.09
N SER A 237 -24.28 6.46 -3.17
CA SER A 237 -25.22 5.66 -2.40
C SER A 237 -24.58 5.18 -1.10
N ASP A 238 -25.37 4.64 -0.20
CA ASP A 238 -24.91 4.05 1.06
C ASP A 238 -24.66 2.53 0.98
N CYS A 239 -24.85 1.95 -0.21
CA CYS A 239 -24.68 0.54 -0.44
C CYS A 239 -23.22 0.27 -0.81
N GLY A 240 -22.39 -0.18 0.13
CA GLY A 240 -20.95 -0.36 -0.11
C GLY A 240 -20.47 -1.75 -0.53
N SER A 241 -21.35 -2.75 -0.57
CA SER A 241 -20.96 -4.14 -0.87
C SER A 241 -20.68 -4.36 -2.36
N PHE A 242 -19.63 -5.13 -2.64
CA PHE A 242 -19.12 -5.54 -3.96
C PHE A 242 -19.06 -4.43 -5.03
N ARG A 243 -18.55 -3.24 -4.66
CA ARG A 243 -18.34 -2.12 -5.59
C ARG A 243 -17.13 -2.31 -6.48
N LYS A 244 -17.25 -1.83 -7.71
CA LYS A 244 -16.18 -1.94 -8.72
C LYS A 244 -15.39 -0.65 -8.76
N TYR A 245 -14.19 -0.69 -8.21
CA TYR A 245 -13.29 0.47 -8.13
C TYR A 245 -12.17 0.31 -9.14
N SER A 246 -12.13 1.20 -10.14
CA SER A 246 -11.08 1.20 -11.14
C SER A 246 -9.73 1.49 -10.49
N LYS A 247 -8.73 0.63 -10.73
CA LYS A 247 -7.35 0.86 -10.26
C LYS A 247 -6.82 2.20 -10.74
N LYS A 248 -7.18 2.62 -11.96
CA LYS A 248 -6.77 3.92 -12.53
C LYS A 248 -7.24 5.10 -11.67
N HIS A 249 -8.50 5.08 -11.21
CA HIS A 249 -9.07 6.19 -10.42
C HIS A 249 -8.84 6.03 -8.92
N LEU A 250 -8.60 4.81 -8.45
CA LEU A 250 -8.25 4.53 -7.06
C LEU A 250 -6.76 4.83 -6.77
N SER A 251 -5.87 4.64 -7.75
CA SER A 251 -4.41 4.84 -7.56
C SER A 251 -4.07 6.18 -6.92
N PRO A 252 -4.59 7.34 -7.39
CA PRO A 252 -4.24 8.64 -6.79
C PRO A 252 -4.76 8.83 -5.37
N ARG A 253 -5.77 8.04 -4.96
CA ARG A 253 -6.39 8.07 -3.63
C ARG A 253 -5.68 7.14 -2.65
N TRP A 254 -5.12 6.03 -3.15
CA TRP A 254 -4.47 5.00 -2.34
C TRP A 254 -2.95 5.18 -2.28
N MET A 255 -2.31 5.37 -3.44
CA MET A 255 -0.88 5.63 -3.58
C MET A 255 -0.66 7.14 -3.76
N VAL A 256 -0.89 7.88 -2.68
CA VAL A 256 -0.89 9.35 -2.67
C VAL A 256 0.47 9.92 -3.10
N GLU A 257 1.57 9.23 -2.77
CA GLU A 257 2.90 9.61 -3.22
C GLU A 257 3.15 9.11 -4.65
N LYS A 258 3.20 10.05 -5.60
CA LYS A 258 3.36 9.73 -7.03
C LYS A 258 4.70 9.04 -7.31
N GLY A 259 4.63 7.88 -7.97
CA GLY A 259 5.80 7.19 -8.52
C GLY A 259 6.44 6.15 -7.59
N TYR A 260 5.80 5.79 -6.48
CA TYR A 260 6.26 4.79 -5.51
C TYR A 260 5.12 3.84 -5.11
N SER A 261 5.47 2.65 -4.62
CA SER A 261 4.56 1.82 -3.82
C SER A 261 4.38 2.54 -2.47
N SER A 262 3.28 3.29 -2.34
CA SER A 262 2.98 4.10 -1.15
C SER A 262 1.60 3.77 -0.55
N GLY A 263 1.00 2.68 -1.01
CA GLY A 263 -0.35 2.30 -0.64
C GLY A 263 -0.44 1.82 0.80
N TRP A 264 -1.41 2.33 1.55
CA TRP A 264 -1.70 1.88 2.91
C TRP A 264 -2.59 0.64 2.89
N TYR A 265 -2.18 -0.42 3.57
CA TYR A 265 -2.97 -1.65 3.65
C TYR A 265 -2.68 -2.48 4.90
N ILE A 266 -3.61 -3.39 5.22
CA ILE A 266 -3.40 -4.43 6.22
C ILE A 266 -2.98 -5.71 5.51
N LYS A 267 -1.78 -6.20 5.83
CA LYS A 267 -1.28 -7.50 5.37
C LYS A 267 -1.55 -8.53 6.44
N ALA A 268 -2.45 -9.48 6.16
CA ALA A 268 -2.70 -10.62 7.04
C ALA A 268 -2.09 -11.91 6.46
N ARG A 269 -1.80 -12.87 7.35
CA ARG A 269 -1.41 -14.23 6.97
C ARG A 269 -2.48 -15.22 7.44
N GLN A 270 -2.69 -16.28 6.67
CA GLN A 270 -3.60 -17.36 7.07
C GLN A 270 -3.08 -18.19 8.22
#